data_AF-A0AAU5XLD7-F1
#
_entry.id   AF-A0AAU5XLD7-F1
#
_cell.length_a   1.000
_cell.length_b   1.000
_cell.length_c   1.000
_cell.angle_alpha   90.00
_cell.angle_beta   90.00
_cell.angle_gamma   90.00
#
_symmetry.space_group_name_H-M   'P 1'
#
loop_
_entity.id
_entity.type
_entity.pdbx_description
1 polymer ?
#
loop_
_entity_poly.entity_id
_entity_poly.type
_entity_poly.pdbx_seq_one_letter_code
_entity_poly.pdbx_strand_id
1 'polypeptide(L)'
;MLTPADVRNKVFATVRVREGYDMAQVDGFLDQVEATLELILRENTELKRRPARSPADGSAPQIIALAQEAADRAVAMAKEQAGDIIADARDRAEATRREALTYGGRIREGLQDQIHRLRALLTELEKRTAHAADLGPPTGPAPDTRPSGDVR
;
A
#
# COMPACT_ATOMS: atom_id res chain seq x y z
N MET A 1 0.25 -58.62 5.91
CA MET A 1 -0.52 -57.83 6.89
C MET A 1 -0.91 -58.77 8.01
N LEU A 2 -0.64 -58.40 9.25
CA LEU A 2 -1.03 -59.19 10.42
C LEU A 2 -2.56 -59.12 10.55
N THR A 3 -3.23 -60.26 10.73
CA THR A 3 -4.67 -60.33 10.99
C THR A 3 -4.94 -60.62 12.47
N PRO A 4 -6.14 -60.31 13.00
CA PRO A 4 -6.51 -60.68 14.37
C PRO A 4 -6.34 -62.18 14.63
N ALA A 5 -6.67 -63.02 13.65
CA ALA A 5 -6.47 -64.47 13.69
C ALA A 5 -4.99 -64.87 13.80
N ASP A 6 -4.06 -64.10 13.21
CA ASP A 6 -2.62 -64.37 13.33
C ASP A 6 -2.08 -64.07 14.73
N VAL A 7 -2.69 -63.12 15.44
CA VAL A 7 -2.37 -62.81 16.84
C VAL A 7 -2.88 -63.90 17.75
N ARG A 8 -4.14 -64.32 17.56
CA ARG A 8 -4.78 -65.37 18.35
C ARG A 8 -4.10 -66.74 18.22
N ASN A 9 -3.60 -67.07 17.04
CA ASN A 9 -2.94 -68.36 16.79
C ASN A 9 -1.43 -68.33 17.11
N LYS A 10 -0.90 -67.24 17.66
CA LYS A 10 0.54 -67.10 17.89
C LYS A 10 0.99 -67.92 19.10
N VAL A 11 1.89 -68.88 18.87
CA VAL A 11 2.53 -69.66 19.94
C VAL A 11 3.93 -69.12 20.21
N PHE A 12 4.21 -68.78 21.47
CA PHE A 12 5.54 -68.37 21.93
C PHE A 12 6.29 -69.55 22.55
N ALA A 13 7.60 -69.64 22.33
CA ALA A 13 8.45 -70.65 22.97
C ALA A 13 8.70 -70.28 24.44
N THR A 14 8.51 -71.22 25.36
CA THR A 14 8.75 -70.98 26.79
C THR A 14 10.25 -71.08 27.11
N VAL A 15 10.83 -70.02 27.69
CA VAL A 15 12.26 -69.98 28.05
C VAL A 15 12.39 -70.28 29.54
N ARG A 16 12.92 -71.46 29.89
CA ARG A 16 13.02 -71.96 31.28
C ARG A 16 14.23 -71.43 32.08
N VAL A 17 15.17 -70.72 31.44
CA VAL A 17 16.51 -70.42 32.02
C VAL A 17 16.75 -68.92 32.28
N ARG A 18 15.83 -68.03 31.89
CA ARG A 18 15.90 -66.58 32.14
C ARG A 18 14.55 -66.06 32.63
N GLU A 19 14.55 -64.90 33.30
CA GLU A 19 13.34 -64.17 33.69
C GLU A 19 12.42 -64.05 32.46
N GLY A 20 11.34 -64.85 32.47
CA GLY A 20 10.37 -64.92 31.38
C GLY A 20 9.20 -64.00 31.67
N TYR A 21 8.51 -63.57 30.61
CA TYR A 21 7.24 -62.87 30.75
C TYR A 21 6.19 -63.80 31.38
N ASP A 22 5.34 -63.24 32.24
CA ASP A 22 4.18 -63.95 32.78
C ASP A 22 3.22 -64.27 31.64
N MET A 23 2.92 -65.56 31.44
CA MET A 23 2.05 -66.02 30.35
C MET A 23 0.65 -65.40 30.43
N ALA A 24 0.09 -65.24 31.64
CA ALA A 24 -1.23 -64.63 31.80
C ALA A 24 -1.22 -63.14 31.44
N GLN A 25 -0.11 -62.45 31.72
CA GLN A 25 0.07 -61.06 31.32
C GLN A 25 0.26 -60.91 29.82
N VAL A 26 1.00 -61.83 29.19
CA VAL A 26 1.19 -61.87 27.74
C VAL A 26 -0.12 -62.16 27.03
N ASP A 27 -0.88 -63.15 27.48
CA ASP A 27 -2.18 -63.49 26.91
C ASP A 27 -3.15 -62.30 26.97
N GLY A 28 -3.25 -61.64 28.14
CA GLY A 28 -4.09 -60.44 28.29
C GLY A 28 -3.67 -59.25 27.41
N PHE A 29 -2.37 -59.11 27.11
CA PHE A 29 -1.89 -58.12 26.14
C PHE A 29 -2.25 -58.49 24.70
N LEU A 30 -2.16 -59.78 24.35
CA LEU A 30 -2.52 -60.27 23.01
C LEU A 30 -4.02 -60.13 22.73
N ASP A 31 -4.89 -60.33 23.72
CA ASP A 31 -6.32 -60.07 23.61
C ASP A 31 -6.62 -58.61 23.27
N GLN A 32 -5.91 -57.66 23.90
CA GLN A 32 -6.04 -56.23 23.61
C GLN A 32 -5.56 -55.88 22.20
N VAL A 33 -4.45 -56.50 21.76
CA VAL A 33 -3.92 -56.32 20.41
C VAL A 33 -4.88 -56.89 19.36
N GLU A 34 -5.46 -58.07 19.60
CA GLU A 34 -6.47 -58.68 18.71
C GLU A 34 -7.68 -57.77 18.55
N ALA A 35 -8.26 -57.30 19.66
CA ALA A 35 -9.44 -56.42 19.65
C ALA A 35 -9.15 -55.08 18.94
N THR A 36 -7.97 -54.51 19.17
CA THR A 36 -7.56 -53.25 18.52
C THR A 36 -7.38 -53.44 17.02
N LEU A 37 -6.75 -54.54 16.60
CA LEU A 37 -6.54 -54.84 15.20
C LEU A 37 -7.85 -55.10 14.47
N GLU A 38 -8.80 -55.77 15.11
CA GLU A 38 -10.15 -55.97 14.56
C GLU A 38 -10.89 -54.63 14.41
N LEU A 39 -10.81 -53.75 15.41
CA LEU A 39 -11.38 -52.40 15.34
C LEU A 39 -10.77 -51.59 14.18
N ILE A 40 -9.44 -51.54 14.09
CA ILE A 40 -8.73 -50.80 13.04
C ILE A 40 -9.08 -51.36 11.65
N LEU A 41 -9.15 -52.67 11.49
CA LEU A 41 -9.51 -53.27 10.21
C LEU A 41 -10.97 -52.98 9.84
N ARG A 42 -11.90 -53.04 10.81
CA ARG A 42 -13.30 -52.66 10.60
C ARG A 42 -13.40 -51.18 10.22
N GLU A 43 -12.79 -50.28 10.98
CA GLU A 43 -12.74 -48.85 10.68
C GLU A 43 -12.10 -48.58 9.32
N ASN A 44 -11.02 -49.27 8.97
CA ASN A 44 -10.38 -49.13 7.66
C ASN A 44 -11.30 -49.61 6.53
N THR A 45 -12.04 -50.71 6.74
CA THR A 45 -13.03 -51.18 5.76
C THR A 45 -14.21 -50.22 5.64
N GLU A 46 -14.68 -49.64 6.74
CA GLU A 46 -15.74 -48.64 6.74
C GLU A 46 -15.27 -47.33 6.11
N LEU A 47 -14.04 -46.89 6.35
CA LEU A 47 -13.42 -45.73 5.70
C LEU A 47 -13.18 -45.96 4.19
N LYS A 48 -12.86 -47.19 3.79
CA LYS A 48 -12.74 -47.59 2.37
C LYS A 48 -14.10 -47.75 1.69
N ARG A 49 -15.13 -48.18 2.43
CA ARG A 49 -16.51 -48.34 1.96
C ARG A 49 -17.25 -47.04 1.92
N ARG A 50 -16.92 -46.09 2.79
CA ARG A 50 -17.30 -44.70 2.65
C ARG A 50 -16.67 -44.29 1.32
N PRO A 51 -17.45 -44.13 0.24
CA PRO A 51 -16.87 -43.52 -0.94
C PRO A 51 -16.28 -42.21 -0.44
N ALA A 52 -15.04 -41.90 -0.84
CA ALA A 52 -14.57 -40.53 -0.73
C ALA A 52 -15.76 -39.68 -1.12
N ARG A 53 -16.24 -38.80 -0.23
CA ARG A 53 -17.17 -37.77 -0.66
C ARG A 53 -16.45 -37.15 -1.84
N SER A 54 -16.90 -37.48 -3.04
CA SER A 54 -16.22 -37.02 -4.24
C SER A 54 -16.23 -35.50 -4.11
N PRO A 55 -15.13 -34.81 -4.43
CA PRO A 55 -15.21 -33.36 -4.63
C PRO A 55 -16.27 -32.98 -5.70
N ALA A 56 -16.81 -33.96 -6.41
CA ALA A 56 -17.83 -33.90 -7.44
C ALA A 56 -19.30 -33.65 -6.98
N ASP A 57 -19.56 -33.11 -5.79
CA ASP A 57 -20.78 -32.28 -5.64
C ASP A 57 -20.60 -30.89 -6.29
N GLY A 58 -19.38 -30.56 -6.74
CA GLY A 58 -19.12 -29.70 -7.89
C GLY A 58 -18.21 -30.44 -8.87
N SER A 59 -18.71 -30.80 -10.05
CA SER A 59 -17.87 -31.46 -11.07
C SER A 59 -16.59 -30.63 -11.29
N ALA A 60 -15.43 -31.25 -11.45
CA ALA A 60 -14.18 -30.55 -11.79
C ALA A 60 -14.33 -29.43 -12.85
N PRO A 61 -15.12 -29.61 -13.95
CA PRO A 61 -15.44 -28.51 -14.87
C PRO A 61 -16.22 -27.33 -14.25
N GLN A 62 -17.11 -27.55 -13.29
CA GLN A 62 -17.82 -26.48 -12.57
C GLN A 62 -16.89 -25.71 -11.63
N ILE A 63 -15.93 -26.36 -10.98
CA ILE A 63 -14.94 -25.69 -10.13
C ILE A 63 -14.03 -24.81 -10.99
N ILE A 64 -13.60 -25.30 -12.15
CA ILE A 64 -12.81 -24.51 -13.12
C ILE A 64 -13.63 -23.33 -13.66
N ALA A 65 -14.90 -23.54 -14.00
CA ALA A 65 -15.77 -22.47 -14.48
C ALA A 65 -15.98 -21.38 -13.42
N LEU A 66 -16.22 -21.76 -12.17
CA LEU A 66 -16.37 -20.81 -11.06
C LEU A 66 -15.06 -20.06 -10.78
N ALA A 67 -13.92 -20.74 -10.85
CA ALA A 67 -12.61 -20.11 -10.70
C ALA A 67 -12.32 -19.11 -11.83
N GLN A 68 -12.68 -19.45 -13.07
CA GLN A 68 -12.53 -18.56 -14.23
C GLN A 68 -13.43 -17.32 -14.09
N GLU A 69 -14.69 -17.51 -13.70
CA GLU A 69 -15.63 -16.39 -13.48
C GLU A 69 -15.15 -15.47 -12.34
N ALA A 70 -14.60 -16.04 -11.28
CA ALA A 70 -14.00 -15.27 -10.18
C ALA A 70 -12.75 -14.49 -10.65
N ALA A 71 -11.91 -15.10 -11.49
CA ALA A 71 -10.75 -14.42 -12.08
C ALA A 71 -11.18 -13.27 -13.00
N ASP A 72 -12.17 -13.50 -13.86
CA ASP A 72 -12.69 -12.47 -14.78
C ASP A 72 -13.31 -11.30 -14.00
N ARG A 73 -14.06 -11.58 -12.93
CA ARG A 73 -14.59 -10.55 -12.02
C ARG A 73 -13.47 -9.77 -11.32
N ALA A 74 -12.45 -10.47 -10.81
CA ALA A 74 -11.31 -9.80 -10.18
C ALA A 74 -10.57 -8.88 -11.17
N VAL A 75 -10.39 -9.31 -12.42
CA VAL A 75 -9.78 -8.49 -13.48
C VAL A 75 -10.66 -7.29 -13.82
N ALA A 76 -11.99 -7.46 -13.90
CA ALA A 76 -12.92 -6.36 -14.15
C ALA A 76 -12.86 -5.31 -13.02
N MET A 77 -12.94 -5.74 -11.77
CA MET A 77 -12.82 -4.86 -10.60
C MET A 77 -11.48 -4.13 -10.56
N ALA A 78 -10.37 -4.82 -10.84
CA ALA A 78 -9.05 -4.21 -10.87
C ALA A 78 -8.94 -3.13 -11.97
N LYS A 79 -9.55 -3.36 -13.14
CA LYS A 79 -9.60 -2.38 -14.24
C LYS A 79 -10.44 -1.16 -13.88
N GLU A 80 -11.58 -1.35 -13.24
CA GLU A 80 -12.44 -0.28 -12.75
C GLU A 80 -11.70 0.58 -11.72
N GLN A 81 -11.12 -0.05 -10.69
CA GLN A 81 -10.32 0.63 -9.67
C GLN A 81 -9.12 1.39 -10.28
N ALA A 82 -8.44 0.80 -11.26
CA ALA A 82 -7.36 1.49 -11.96
C ALA A 82 -7.88 2.72 -12.74
N GLY A 83 -9.06 2.61 -13.34
CA GLY A 83 -9.75 3.72 -14.01
C GLY A 83 -10.02 4.87 -13.05
N ASP A 84 -10.56 4.57 -11.86
CA ASP A 84 -10.86 5.56 -10.83
C ASP A 84 -9.59 6.26 -10.34
N ILE A 85 -8.52 5.50 -10.08
CA ILE A 85 -7.22 6.06 -9.66
C ILE A 85 -6.67 7.01 -10.71
N ILE A 86 -6.76 6.65 -12.00
CA ILE A 86 -6.28 7.51 -13.09
C ILE A 86 -7.13 8.77 -13.21
N ALA A 87 -8.45 8.67 -13.05
CA ALA A 87 -9.36 9.81 -13.07
C ALA A 87 -9.05 10.77 -11.91
N ASP A 88 -8.97 10.28 -10.69
CA ASP A 88 -8.61 11.05 -9.49
C ASP A 88 -7.25 11.75 -9.64
N ALA A 89 -6.26 11.02 -10.15
CA ALA A 89 -4.92 11.57 -10.37
C ALA A 89 -4.94 12.72 -11.39
N ARG A 90 -5.74 12.58 -12.46
CA ARG A 90 -5.91 13.64 -13.47
C ARG A 90 -6.61 14.85 -12.87
N ASP A 91 -7.68 14.67 -12.12
CA ASP A 91 -8.42 15.77 -11.51
C ASP A 91 -7.53 16.57 -10.52
N ARG A 92 -6.75 15.87 -9.70
CA ARG A 92 -5.77 16.52 -8.79
C ARG A 92 -4.66 17.25 -9.56
N ALA A 93 -4.18 16.67 -10.66
CA ALA A 93 -3.17 17.31 -11.51
C ALA A 93 -3.73 18.58 -12.17
N GLU A 94 -4.98 18.54 -12.65
CA GLU A 94 -5.63 19.70 -13.24
C GLU A 94 -5.91 20.81 -12.22
N ALA A 95 -6.33 20.47 -11.01
CA ALA A 95 -6.50 21.43 -9.92
C ALA A 95 -5.17 22.13 -9.60
N THR A 96 -4.10 21.34 -9.40
CA THR A 96 -2.74 21.86 -9.15
C THR A 96 -2.28 22.77 -10.29
N ARG A 97 -2.52 22.37 -11.55
CA ARG A 97 -2.18 23.18 -12.73
C ARG A 97 -2.95 24.49 -12.74
N ARG A 98 -4.25 24.47 -12.42
CA ARG A 98 -5.10 25.68 -12.38
C ARG A 98 -4.64 26.64 -11.29
N GLU A 99 -4.28 26.13 -10.11
CA GLU A 99 -3.70 26.92 -9.03
C GLU A 99 -2.37 27.54 -9.44
N ALA A 100 -1.46 26.77 -10.03
CA ALA A 100 -0.18 27.29 -10.52
C ALA A 100 -0.35 28.38 -11.58
N LEU A 101 -1.29 28.21 -12.52
CA LEU A 101 -1.59 29.21 -13.54
C LEU A 101 -2.17 30.50 -12.96
N THR A 102 -3.11 30.38 -12.02
CA THR A 102 -3.70 31.56 -11.36
C THR A 102 -2.66 32.30 -10.51
N TYR A 103 -1.84 31.57 -9.76
CA TYR A 103 -0.73 32.15 -8.99
C TYR A 103 0.28 32.87 -9.90
N GLY A 104 0.73 32.23 -10.97
CA GLY A 104 1.62 32.84 -11.96
C GLY A 104 1.00 34.06 -12.65
N GLY A 105 -0.31 34.04 -12.90
CA GLY A 105 -1.07 35.17 -13.42
C GLY A 105 -1.03 36.37 -12.48
N ARG A 106 -1.31 36.17 -11.19
CA ARG A 106 -1.26 37.23 -10.16
C ARG A 106 0.12 37.86 -10.03
N ILE A 107 1.18 37.05 -10.04
CA ILE A 107 2.55 37.57 -10.00
C ILE A 107 2.82 38.44 -11.23
N ARG A 108 2.47 37.96 -12.42
CA ARG A 108 2.67 38.70 -13.66
C ARG A 108 1.94 40.03 -13.65
N GLU A 109 0.68 40.03 -13.21
CA GLU A 109 -0.14 41.24 -13.07
C GLU A 109 0.51 42.23 -12.10
N GLY A 110 0.94 41.76 -10.92
CA GLY A 110 1.64 42.61 -9.96
C GLY A 110 2.94 43.22 -10.51
N LEU A 111 3.73 42.44 -11.26
CA LEU A 111 4.93 42.95 -11.93
C LEU A 111 4.59 43.96 -13.03
N GLN A 112 3.52 43.74 -13.79
CA GLN A 112 3.04 44.68 -14.80
C GLN A 112 2.63 46.00 -14.14
N ASP A 113 1.91 45.97 -13.03
CA ASP A 113 1.53 47.19 -12.29
C ASP A 113 2.74 47.95 -11.76
N GLN A 114 3.76 47.24 -11.28
CA GLN A 114 5.02 47.86 -10.85
C GLN A 114 5.74 48.53 -12.02
N ILE A 115 5.82 47.87 -13.18
CA ILE A 115 6.39 48.44 -14.40
C ILE A 115 5.63 49.70 -14.81
N HIS A 116 4.29 49.69 -14.79
CA HIS A 116 3.49 50.87 -15.12
C HIS A 116 3.74 52.02 -14.13
N ARG A 117 3.80 51.73 -12.83
CA ARG A 117 4.13 52.74 -11.80
C ARG A 117 5.51 53.34 -12.00
N LEU A 118 6.53 52.52 -12.25
CA LEU A 118 7.90 52.99 -12.49
C LEU A 118 7.97 53.89 -13.75
N ARG A 119 7.28 53.51 -14.82
CA ARG A 119 7.18 54.35 -16.02
C ARG A 119 6.54 55.70 -15.73
N ALA A 120 5.44 55.73 -14.97
CA ALA A 120 4.79 56.98 -14.60
C ALA A 120 5.71 57.89 -13.76
N LEU A 121 6.47 57.31 -12.82
CA LEU A 121 7.45 58.05 -12.03
C LEU A 121 8.59 58.62 -12.87
N LEU A 122 9.11 57.84 -13.84
CA LEU A 122 10.13 58.32 -14.77
C LEU A 122 9.61 59.52 -15.57
N THR A 123 8.39 59.44 -16.12
CA THR A 123 7.79 60.56 -16.85
C THR A 123 7.61 61.80 -15.97
N GLU A 124 7.25 61.65 -14.70
CA GLU A 124 7.14 62.77 -13.78
C GLU A 124 8.50 63.40 -13.44
N LEU A 125 9.53 62.57 -13.25
CA LEU A 125 10.91 63.06 -13.06
C LEU A 125 11.42 63.81 -14.29
N GLU A 126 11.15 63.31 -15.50
CA GLU A 126 11.49 64.00 -16.75
C GLU A 126 10.80 65.36 -16.86
N LYS A 127 9.53 65.46 -16.47
CA LYS A 127 8.82 66.74 -16.43
C LYS A 127 9.44 67.70 -15.42
N ARG A 128 9.81 67.21 -14.23
CA ARG A 128 10.45 68.02 -13.19
C ARG A 128 11.82 68.54 -13.62
N THR A 129 12.62 67.72 -14.28
CA THR A 129 13.93 68.15 -14.79
C THR A 129 13.79 69.14 -15.94
N ALA A 130 12.82 68.93 -16.84
CA ALA A 130 12.51 69.90 -17.89
C ALA A 130 12.04 71.25 -17.31
N HIS A 131 11.16 71.24 -16.31
CA HIS A 131 10.70 72.45 -15.64
C HIS A 131 11.80 73.18 -14.86
N ALA A 132 12.69 72.44 -14.19
CA ALA A 132 13.83 73.03 -13.49
C ALA A 132 14.87 73.62 -14.45
N ALA A 133 15.06 73.03 -15.64
CA ALA A 133 15.93 73.57 -16.67
C ALA A 133 15.38 74.89 -17.26
N ASP A 134 14.06 75.01 -17.37
CA ASP A 134 13.37 76.23 -17.84
C ASP A 134 13.45 77.38 -16.82
N LEU A 135 13.56 77.07 -15.52
CA LEU A 135 13.62 78.07 -14.44
C LEU A 135 14.97 78.79 -14.28
N GLY A 136 16.04 78.35 -14.97
CA GLY A 136 17.38 78.94 -14.84
C GLY A 136 17.99 78.83 -13.42
N PRO A 137 19.30 79.07 -13.23
CA PRO A 137 19.90 79.00 -11.90
C PRO A 137 19.28 80.06 -10.97
N PRO A 138 19.11 79.77 -9.66
CA PRO A 138 18.48 80.71 -8.74
C PRO A 138 19.26 82.02 -8.68
N THR A 139 18.68 83.09 -9.22
CA THR A 139 19.16 84.46 -9.10
C THR A 139 18.75 85.03 -7.74
N GLY A 140 19.24 84.43 -6.66
CA GLY A 140 19.19 84.98 -5.31
C GLY A 140 20.59 85.44 -4.89
N PRO A 141 20.76 86.68 -4.38
CA PRO A 141 22.08 87.12 -3.93
C PRO A 141 22.58 86.21 -2.80
N ALA A 142 23.85 85.79 -2.91
CA ALA A 142 24.54 85.06 -1.85
C ALA A 142 24.44 85.86 -0.53
N PRO A 143 24.13 85.24 0.62
CA PRO A 143 24.15 85.94 1.89
C PRO A 143 25.57 86.43 2.18
N ASP A 144 25.67 87.74 2.41
CA ASP A 144 26.87 88.50 2.73
C ASP A 144 27.54 87.93 3.99
N THR A 145 28.47 86.99 3.82
CA THR A 145 29.35 86.54 4.90
C THR A 145 30.40 87.63 5.15
N ARG A 146 30.04 88.63 5.98
CA ARG A 146 31.05 89.55 6.52
C ARG A 146 31.98 88.78 7.46
N PRO A 147 33.31 89.00 7.39
CA PRO A 147 34.24 88.34 8.28
C PRO A 147 34.13 89.00 9.66
N SER A 148 33.66 88.25 10.66
CA SER A 148 33.77 88.68 12.05
C SER A 148 35.20 88.41 12.53
N GLY A 149 36.11 89.30 12.13
CA GLY A 149 37.44 89.43 12.70
C GLY A 149 37.38 90.28 13.97
N ASP A 150 37.46 89.60 15.10
CA ASP A 150 38.49 89.79 16.13
C ASP A 150 38.53 91.07 17.02
N VAL A 151 38.83 90.79 18.30
CA VAL A 151 39.51 91.62 19.31
C VAL A 151 38.74 92.66 20.17
N ARG A 152 38.72 92.29 21.47
CA ARG A 152 38.71 93.08 22.73
C ARG A 152 37.39 93.48 23.40
#